data_AF-A0A2N2ZQX3-F1
#
_entry.id   AF-A0A2N2ZQX3-F1
#
_cell.length_a   1.000
_cell.length_b   1.000
_cell.length_c   1.000
_cell.angle_alpha   90.00
_cell.angle_beta   90.00
_cell.angle_gamma   90.00
#
_symmetry.space_group_name_H-M   'P 1'
#
loop_
_entity.id
_entity.type
_entity.pdbx_description
1 polymer ?
#
loop_
_entity_poly.entity_id
_entity_poly.type
_entity_poly.pdbx_seq_one_letter_code
_entity_poly.pdbx_strand_id
1 'polypeptide(L)' 'MGDLEAKAEISVINLTGQVVMSSRTNGSGLHTLNAAVLPKGVYVVSVISNGQAISRKVVL' A
#
# COMPACT_ATOMS: atom_id res chain seq x y z
N MET A 1 7.79 -21.94 17.21
CA MET A 1 6.78 -21.15 17.95
C MET A 1 6.55 -19.91 17.11
N GLY A 2 5.28 -19.62 16.77
CA GLY A 2 4.84 -19.04 15.49
C GLY A 2 5.52 -17.78 15.01
N ASP A 3 5.82 -17.76 13.71
CA ASP A 3 6.17 -16.57 12.95
C ASP A 3 5.02 -15.57 13.11
N LEU A 4 5.28 -14.44 13.76
CA LEU A 4 4.27 -13.42 14.01
C LEU A 4 4.02 -12.71 12.69
N GLU A 5 3.14 -13.26 11.85
CA GLU A 5 2.82 -12.72 10.52
C GLU A 5 2.60 -11.20 10.59
N ALA A 6 3.57 -10.46 10.06
CA ALA A 6 3.60 -9.01 10.14
C ALA A 6 2.44 -8.45 9.32
N LYS A 7 1.40 -7.98 9.99
CA LYS A 7 0.25 -7.35 9.33
C LYS A 7 0.68 -6.00 8.79
N ALA A 8 0.67 -5.85 7.48
CA ALA A 8 0.90 -4.59 6.80
C ALA A 8 -0.41 -4.04 6.24
N GLU A 9 -0.64 -2.75 6.46
CA GLU A 9 -1.71 -1.99 5.83
C GLU A 9 -1.11 -1.17 4.68
N ILE A 10 -1.72 -1.27 3.50
CA ILE A 10 -1.27 -0.62 2.28
C ILE A 10 -2.35 0.37 1.85
N SER A 11 -1.96 1.60 1.58
CA SER A 11 -2.84 2.67 1.11
C SER A 11 -2.27 3.31 -0.14
N VAL A 12 -3.07 3.46 -1.19
CA VAL A 12 -2.75 4.24 -2.38
C VAL A 12 -3.49 5.56 -2.28
N ILE A 13 -2.74 6.66 -2.32
CA ILE A 13 -3.22 8.01 -2.01
C ILE A 13 -2.97 8.89 -3.23
N ASN A 14 -3.99 9.60 -3.70
CA ASN A 14 -3.84 10.57 -4.79
C ASN A 14 -3.23 11.89 -4.28
N LEU A 15 -2.91 12.82 -5.19
CA LEU A 15 -2.28 14.10 -4.82
C LEU A 15 -3.16 15.02 -3.96
N THR A 16 -4.47 14.78 -3.90
CA THR A 16 -5.37 15.54 -3.01
C THR A 16 -5.44 14.96 -1.59
N GLY A 17 -4.68 13.89 -1.32
CA GLY A 17 -4.64 13.22 -0.02
C GLY A 17 -5.74 12.18 0.19
N GLN A 18 -6.53 11.87 -0.84
CA GLN A 18 -7.59 10.88 -0.76
C GLN A 18 -7.02 9.47 -0.94
N VAL A 19 -7.42 8.54 -0.06
CA VAL A 19 -7.15 7.11 -0.23
C VAL A 19 -8.06 6.59 -1.35
N VAL A 20 -7.46 6.23 -2.47
CA VAL A 20 -8.18 5.70 -3.65
C VAL A 20 -8.17 4.17 -3.70
N MET A 21 -7.30 3.53 -2.91
CA MET A 21 -7.25 2.08 -2.74
C MET A 21 -6.62 1.74 -1.39
N SER A 22 -7.10 0.67 -0.75
CA SER A 22 -6.48 0.12 0.46
C SER A 22 -6.43 -1.40 0.39
N SER A 23 -5.46 -1.99 1.07
CA SER A 23 -5.30 -3.43 1.19
C SER A 23 -4.60 -3.79 2.49
N ARG A 24 -4.75 -5.04 2.94
CA ARG A 24 -4.03 -5.59 4.09
C ARG A 24 -3.41 -6.90 3.70
N THR A 25 -2.19 -7.14 4.17
CA THR A 25 -1.47 -8.40 3.97
C THR A 25 -0.86 -8.86 5.29
N ASN A 26 -0.69 -10.17 5.42
CA ASN A 26 -0.08 -10.83 6.57
C ASN A 26 1.44 -11.02 6.42
N GLY A 27 2.06 -10.42 5.39
CA GLY A 27 3.49 -10.15 5.38
C GLY A 27 4.40 -11.27 4.88
N SER A 28 3.88 -12.25 4.14
CA SER A 28 4.67 -13.41 3.71
C SER A 28 5.07 -13.45 2.23
N GLY A 29 4.96 -12.36 1.47
CA GLY A 29 5.43 -12.35 0.08
C GLY A 29 5.07 -11.13 -0.77
N LEU A 30 5.20 -11.28 -2.10
CA LEU A 30 4.85 -10.27 -3.08
C LEU A 30 3.33 -10.07 -3.10
N HIS A 31 2.89 -8.83 -2.90
CA HIS A 31 1.48 -8.44 -2.96
C HIS A 31 1.24 -7.52 -4.16
N THR A 32 0.31 -7.88 -5.04
CA THR A 32 0.00 -7.10 -6.25
C THR A 32 -1.32 -6.36 -6.09
N LEU A 33 -1.32 -5.07 -6.39
CA LEU A 33 -2.52 -4.24 -6.46
C LEU A 33 -2.87 -3.95 -7.92
N ASN A 34 -4.09 -4.28 -8.34
CA ASN A 34 -4.57 -3.95 -9.68
C ASN A 34 -5.03 -2.48 -9.72
N ALA A 35 -4.19 -1.62 -10.30
CA ALA A 35 -4.42 -0.20 -10.44
C ALA A 35 -5.07 0.22 -11.78
N ALA A 36 -5.55 -0.73 -12.60
CA ALA A 36 -6.03 -0.43 -13.96
C ALA A 36 -7.23 0.53 -14.03
N VAL A 37 -8.01 0.62 -12.94
CA VAL A 37 -9.16 1.52 -12.83
C VAL A 37 -8.80 2.93 -12.33
N LEU A 38 -7.57 3.13 -11.87
CA LEU A 38 -7.12 4.43 -11.38
C LEU A 38 -6.78 5.35 -12.58
N PRO A 39 -7.21 6.61 -12.56
CA PRO A 39 -6.80 7.59 -13.57
C PRO A 39 -5.27 7.72 -13.63
N LYS A 40 -4.74 8.05 -14.82
CA LYS A 40 -3.32 8.40 -14.96
C LYS A 40 -2.95 9.56 -14.03
N GLY A 41 -1.78 9.47 -13.42
CA GLY A 41 -1.36 10.49 -12.46
C GLY A 41 -0.34 10.00 -11.45
N VAL A 42 -0.06 10.86 -10.47
CA VAL A 42 0.88 10.59 -9.40
C VAL A 42 0.12 10.11 -8.17
N TYR A 43 0.63 9.05 -7.58
CA TYR A 43 0.11 8.46 -6.35
C TYR A 43 1.23 8.26 -5.33
N VAL A 44 0.86 8.27 -4.06
CA VAL A 44 1.72 7.83 -2.97
C VAL A 44 1.20 6.49 -2.48
N VAL A 45 2.03 5.45 -2.58
CA VAL A 45 1.77 4.17 -1.94
C VAL A 45 2.43 4.22 -0.56
N SER A 46 1.62 4.10 0.49
CA SER A 46 2.06 4.03 1.88
C SER A 46 1.84 2.61 2.40
N VAL A 47 2.86 2.04 3.04
CA VAL A 47 2.79 0.75 3.71
C VAL A 47 3.12 0.96 5.18
N ILE A 48 2.20 0.59 6.07
CA ILE A 48 2.40 0.62 7.52
C ILE A 48 2.51 -0.81 8.00
N SER A 49 3.64 -1.18 8.58
CA SER A 49 3.86 -2.50 9.19
C SER A 49 4.64 -2.35 10.49
N ASN A 50 4.20 -3.03 11.55
CA ASN A 50 4.82 -2.98 12.87
C ASN A 50 5.12 -1.54 13.37
N GLY A 51 4.21 -0.60 13.08
CA GLY A 51 4.34 0.82 13.45
C GLY A 51 5.31 1.64 12.59
N GLN A 52 5.95 1.04 11.59
CA GLN A 52 6.81 1.75 10.62
C GLN A 52 6.04 2.04 9.34
N ALA A 53 6.17 3.26 8.83
CA ALA A 53 5.58 3.67 7.55
C ALA A 53 6.67 3.81 6.48
N ILE A 54 6.45 3.19 5.32
CA ILE A 54 7.25 3.37 4.11
C ILE A 54 6.35 3.94 3.02
N SER A 55 6.76 5.07 2.45
CA SER A 55 6.01 5.74 1.38
C SER A 55 6.83 5.79 0.09
N ARG A 56 6.17 5.54 -1.05
CA ARG A 56 6.78 5.63 -2.38
C ARG A 56 5.86 6.34 -3.36
N LYS A 57 6.44 7.26 -4.13
CA LYS A 57 5.77 7.89 -5.26
C LYS A 57 5.70 6.89 -6.42
N VAL A 58 4.53 6.75 -7.00
CA VAL A 58 4.27 5.94 -8.20
C VAL A 58 3.60 6.83 -9.24
N VAL A 59 3.99 6.65 -10.50
CA VAL A 59 3.36 7.31 -11.66
C VAL A 59 2.70 6.22 -12.48
N LEU A 60 1.40 6.37 -12.71
CA LEU A 60 0.58 5.49 -13.56
C LEU A 60 0.27 6.18 -14.89
#